data_AF-F0ZLI7-F1
#
_entry.id   AF-F0ZLI7-F1
#
_cell.length_a   1.000
_cell.length_b   1.000
_cell.length_c   1.000
_cell.angle_alpha   90.00
_cell.angle_beta   90.00
_cell.angle_gamma   90.00
#
_symmetry.space_group_name_H-M   'P 1'
#
loop_
_entity.id
_entity.type
_entity.pdbx_description
1 polymer ?
#
loop_
_entity_poly.entity_id
_entity_poly.type
_entity_poly.pdbx_seq_one_letter_code
_entity_poly.pdbx_strand_id
1 'polypeptide(L)' 'FLLLNSQVIKGWDEGVAQMKVGEISKLTISPDYGYGARGAGGVIPPNATLIFEYVLNI' A
#
# COMPACT_ATOMS: atom_id res chain seq x y z
N PHE A 1 -2.49 8.85 -13.17
CA PHE A 1 -3.39 8.14 -12.22
C PHE A 1 -3.44 8.98 -10.95
N LEU A 2 -4.61 9.50 -10.55
CA LEU A 2 -4.71 10.40 -9.39
C LEU A 2 -4.79 9.57 -8.09
N LEU A 3 -3.68 9.52 -7.35
CA LEU A 3 -3.49 8.70 -6.13
C LEU A 3 -4.21 9.22 -4.87
N LEU A 4 -5.14 10.17 -4.99
CA LEU A 4 -5.71 10.88 -3.82
C LEU A 4 -7.22 10.65 -3.59
N ASN A 5 -7.81 9.61 -4.22
CA ASN A 5 -9.24 9.31 -4.10
C ASN A 5 -9.54 8.04 -3.29
N SER A 6 -8.63 7.60 -2.41
CA SER A 6 -8.81 6.37 -1.60
C SER A 6 -9.16 5.14 -2.44
N GLN A 7 -8.65 5.08 -3.68
CA GLN A 7 -8.86 3.94 -4.57
C GLN A 7 -7.98 2.75 -4.18
N VAL A 8 -7.01 2.96 -3.30
CA VAL A 8 -6.09 1.95 -2.78
C VAL A 8 -6.12 1.94 -1.24
N ILE A 9 -5.46 0.96 -0.63
CA ILE A 9 -5.36 0.86 0.82
C ILE A 9 -4.56 2.03 1.40
N LYS A 10 -4.89 2.42 2.64
CA LYS A 10 -4.33 3.59 3.32
C LYS A 10 -2.80 3.63 3.32
N GLY A 11 -2.14 2.49 3.53
CA GLY A 11 -0.68 2.41 3.54
C GLY A 11 -0.03 2.70 2.18
N TRP A 12 -0.74 2.50 1.07
CA TRP A 12 -0.28 2.91 -0.26
C TRP A 12 -0.42 4.42 -0.47
N ASP A 13 -1.58 5.00 -0.13
CA ASP A 13 -1.82 6.44 -0.24
C ASP A 13 -0.76 7.23 0.56
N GLU A 14 -0.51 6.83 1.81
CA GLU A 14 0.47 7.51 2.67
C GLU A 14 1.92 7.21 2.29
N GLY A 15 2.23 5.96 1.92
CA GLY A 15 3.59 5.55 1.57
C GLY A 15 4.09 6.20 0.29
N VAL A 16 3.27 6.21 -0.76
CA VAL A 16 3.64 6.82 -2.05
C VAL A 16 3.73 8.34 -1.96
N ALA A 17 2.93 8.98 -1.12
CA ALA A 17 3.02 10.43 -0.89
C ALA A 17 4.39 10.87 -0.35
N GLN A 18 5.18 9.95 0.23
CA GLN A 18 6.52 10.23 0.72
C GLN A 18 7.64 9.90 -0.29
N MET A 19 7.32 9.21 -1.39
CA MET A 19 8.30 8.76 -2.37
C MET A 19 8.72 9.89 -3.31
N LYS A 20 9.97 9.82 -3.79
CA LYS A 20 10.44 10.65 -4.91
C LYS A 20 10.27 9.90 -6.23
N VAL A 21 10.01 10.66 -7.30
CA VAL A 21 9.98 10.10 -8.66
C VAL A 21 11.31 9.42 -8.98
N GLY A 22 11.24 8.20 -9.49
CA GLY A 22 12.39 7.35 -9.82
C GLY A 22 13.01 6.61 -8.63
N GLU A 23 12.52 6.81 -7.41
CA GLU A 23 12.99 6.09 -6.23
C GLU A 23 12.41 4.66 -6.18
N ILE A 24 13.27 3.68 -5.86
CA ILE A 24 12.84 2.35 -5.44
C ILE A 24 12.59 2.40 -3.93
N SER A 25 11.37 2.18 -3.49
CA SER A 25 11.03 2.14 -2.07
C SER A 25 10.38 0.81 -1.69
N LYS A 26 10.63 0.37 -0.46
CA LYS A 26 9.98 -0.79 0.15
C LYS A 26 8.97 -0.32 1.20
N LEU A 27 7.69 -0.60 0.96
CA LEU A 27 6.60 -0.28 1.89
C LEU A 27 6.23 -1.52 2.69
N THR A 28 6.38 -1.44 4.01
CA THR A 28 5.86 -2.44 4.95
C THR A 28 4.58 -1.87 5.56
N ILE A 29 3.44 -2.48 5.24
CA ILE A 29 2.11 -1.97 5.60
C ILE A 29 1.51 -2.92 6.64
N SER A 30 1.27 -2.39 7.84
CA SER A 30 0.56 -3.11 8.89
C SER A 30 -0.92 -3.31 8.53
N PRO A 31 -1.61 -4.29 9.15
CA PRO A 31 -2.95 -4.66 8.71
C PRO A 31 -3.99 -3.53 8.82
N ASP A 32 -3.87 -2.67 9.82
CA ASP A 32 -4.72 -1.49 10.04
C ASP A 32 -4.58 -0.42 8.95
N TYR A 33 -3.47 -0.43 8.21
CA TYR A 33 -3.27 0.38 6.99
C TYR A 33 -3.47 -0.42 5.70
N GLY A 34 -3.75 -1.72 5.82
CA GLY A 34 -4.03 -2.65 4.72
C GLY A 34 -5.49 -3.10 4.70
N TYR A 35 -5.70 -4.42 4.80
CA TYR A 35 -7.02 -5.04 4.69
C TYR A 35 -7.63 -5.47 6.05
N GLY A 36 -6.95 -5.13 7.16
CA GLY A 36 -7.40 -5.37 8.52
C GLY A 36 -7.75 -6.84 8.82
N ALA A 37 -8.65 -7.02 9.80
CA ALA A 37 -9.11 -8.33 10.23
C ALA A 37 -9.98 -9.06 9.17
N ARG A 38 -10.42 -8.36 8.12
CA ARG A 38 -11.25 -8.98 7.06
C ARG A 38 -10.41 -9.71 6.02
N GLY A 39 -9.18 -9.25 5.76
CA GLY A 39 -8.42 -9.70 4.59
C GLY A 39 -9.11 -9.31 3.28
N ALA A 40 -8.71 -9.91 2.16
CA ALA A 40 -9.26 -9.57 0.84
C ALA A 40 -9.27 -10.72 -0.15
N GLY A 41 -10.40 -10.89 -0.85
CA GLY A 41 -10.54 -11.74 -2.04
C GLY A 41 -10.24 -13.24 -1.84
N GLY A 42 -10.15 -13.71 -0.60
CA GLY A 42 -9.70 -15.07 -0.29
C GLY A 42 -8.20 -15.31 -0.51
N VAL A 43 -7.46 -14.29 -0.92
CA VAL A 43 -6.01 -14.36 -1.22
C VAL A 43 -5.21 -13.74 -0.08
N ILE A 44 -5.68 -12.61 0.45
CA ILE A 44 -5.01 -11.93 1.56
C ILE A 44 -5.68 -12.36 2.87
N PRO A 45 -4.94 -13.04 3.77
CA PRO A 45 -5.48 -13.45 5.06
C PRO A 45 -5.87 -12.26 5.95
N PRO A 46 -6.78 -12.47 6.91
CA PRO A 46 -6.97 -11.58 8.04
C PRO A 46 -5.65 -11.18 8.71
N ASN A 47 -5.52 -9.91 9.07
CA ASN A 47 -4.38 -9.36 9.82
C ASN A 47 -3.01 -9.55 9.16
N ALA A 48 -2.96 -9.71 7.83
CA ALA A 48 -1.70 -9.82 7.11
C ALA A 48 -0.94 -8.49 7.06
N THR A 49 0.36 -8.54 7.36
CA THR A 49 1.31 -7.47 7.01
C THR A 49 1.69 -7.62 5.55
N LEU A 50 1.61 -6.52 4.79
CA LEU A 50 1.95 -6.51 3.37
C LEU A 50 3.32 -5.87 3.18
N ILE A 51 4.09 -6.42 2.25
CA ILE A 51 5.39 -5.89 1.87
C ILE A 51 5.37 -5.66 0.37
N PHE A 52 5.57 -4.41 -0.03
CA PHE A 52 5.66 -4.01 -1.43
C PHE A 52 7.04 -3.42 -1.71
N GLU A 53 7.55 -3.67 -2.90
CA GLU A 53 8.70 -2.97 -3.46
C GLU A 53 8.25 -2.33 -4.77
N TYR A 54 8.47 -1.02 -4.91
CA TYR A 54 7.90 -0.26 -6.02
C TYR A 54 8.78 0.90 -6.45
N VAL A 55 8.67 1.28 -7.72
CA VAL A 55 9.28 2.48 -8.30
C VAL A 55 8.20 3.47 -8.67
N LEU A 56 8.30 4.70 -8.16
CA LEU A 56 7.40 5.78 -8.56
C LEU A 56 7.78 6.31 -9.95
N ASN A 57 6.98 5.97 -10.97
CA ASN A 57 7.05 6.55 -12.31
C ASN A 57 5.85 7.50 -12.49
N ILE A 58 6.09 8.76 -12.84
CA ILE A 58 5.04 9.74 -13.20
C ILE A 58 4.67 9.66 -14.68
#